data_AF-A0A067M7T2-F1
#
_entry.id   AF-A0A067M7T2-F1
#
_cell.length_a   1.000
_cell.length_b   1.000
_cell.length_c   1.000
_cell.angle_alpha   90.00
_cell.angle_beta   90.00
_cell.angle_gamma   90.00
#
_symmetry.space_group_name_H-M   'P 1'
#
loop_
_entity.id
_entity.type
_entity.pdbx_description
1 polymer ?
#
loop_
_entity_poly.entity_id
_entity_poly.type
_entity_poly.pdbx_seq_one_letter_code
_entity_poly.pdbx_strand_id
1 'polypeptide(L)'
;MHDSDLEAWNEFFDNPDVQGLMKFAEDVFKTWFPQHYEYYKRCLEDHLEHDKECGDPKKPLRRPHPTMLFAAMEVNTGPHTGCKCHKDHKNLAFGLCMLIILGMFDHTQGGQLVLHELKVVIELAPGDVIFFPSALITHQNLPILPHEFRYSITGYTASNLFQLRDQRFHSKAQVRRLIKQEVEAIRKGKGNQHYLEELKLIVDSPKDGMKRWGGSWKLFSTIEQLRRSQ
;
A
#
# COMPACT_ATOMS: atom_id res chain seq x y z
N MET A 1 14.93 -14.06 -0.49
CA MET A 1 14.06 -15.13 -0.98
C MET A 1 14.98 -16.15 -1.59
N HIS A 2 14.94 -17.41 -1.13
CA HIS A 2 15.71 -18.47 -1.77
C HIS A 2 15.17 -18.68 -3.19
N ASP A 3 16.00 -19.20 -4.10
CA ASP A 3 15.59 -19.40 -5.50
C ASP A 3 14.33 -20.28 -5.61
N SER A 4 14.21 -21.30 -4.74
CA SER A 4 13.03 -22.17 -4.64
C SER A 4 11.75 -21.45 -4.22
N ASP A 5 11.85 -20.46 -3.32
CA ASP A 5 10.68 -19.67 -2.89
C ASP A 5 10.20 -18.78 -4.04
N LEU A 6 11.14 -18.29 -4.86
CA LEU A 6 10.87 -17.48 -6.03
C LEU A 6 10.19 -18.29 -7.14
N GLU A 7 10.62 -19.53 -7.34
CA GLU A 7 9.98 -20.47 -8.28
C GLU A 7 8.55 -20.76 -7.87
N ALA A 8 8.30 -21.14 -6.61
CA ALA A 8 6.95 -21.39 -6.12
C ALA A 8 6.05 -20.14 -6.20
N TRP A 9 6.61 -18.96 -5.93
CA TRP A 9 5.90 -17.69 -6.06
C TRP A 9 5.50 -17.42 -7.52
N ASN A 10 6.43 -17.60 -8.46
CA ASN A 10 6.15 -17.42 -9.87
C ASN A 10 5.12 -18.44 -10.36
N GLU A 11 5.28 -19.73 -10.01
CA GLU A 11 4.33 -20.79 -10.37
C GLU A 11 2.90 -20.46 -9.89
N PHE A 12 2.76 -19.97 -8.65
CA PHE A 12 1.47 -19.58 -8.10
C PHE A 12 0.83 -18.43 -8.88
N PHE A 13 1.59 -17.38 -9.20
CA PHE A 13 1.07 -16.21 -9.94
C PHE A 13 0.99 -16.40 -11.46
N ASP A 14 1.63 -17.43 -12.01
CA ASP A 14 1.51 -17.83 -13.41
C ASP A 14 0.25 -18.69 -13.66
N ASN A 15 -0.41 -19.17 -12.61
CA ASN A 15 -1.69 -19.87 -12.73
C ASN A 15 -2.77 -18.93 -13.31
N PRO A 16 -3.48 -19.32 -14.39
CA PRO A 16 -4.49 -18.47 -15.04
C PRO A 16 -5.62 -18.00 -14.12
N ASP A 17 -6.05 -18.82 -13.16
CA ASP A 17 -7.11 -18.47 -12.21
C ASP A 17 -6.61 -17.38 -11.25
N VAL A 18 -5.36 -17.49 -10.80
CA VAL A 18 -4.71 -16.47 -9.95
C VAL A 18 -4.52 -15.17 -10.73
N GLN A 19 -4.10 -15.23 -11.99
CA GLN A 19 -4.00 -14.05 -12.84
C GLN A 19 -5.35 -13.35 -13.01
N GLY A 20 -6.42 -14.11 -13.26
CA GLY A 20 -7.78 -13.59 -13.35
C GLY A 20 -8.22 -12.90 -12.06
N LEU A 21 -7.96 -13.52 -10.92
CA LEU A 21 -8.27 -12.95 -9.60
C LEU A 21 -7.50 -11.66 -9.31
N MET A 22 -6.21 -11.64 -9.63
CA MET A 22 -5.35 -10.47 -9.46
C MET A 22 -5.76 -9.33 -10.40
N LYS A 23 -6.20 -9.65 -11.62
CA LYS A 23 -6.74 -8.69 -12.57
C LYS A 23 -8.06 -8.09 -12.06
N PHE A 24 -8.95 -8.92 -11.55
CA PHE A 24 -10.20 -8.45 -10.93
C PHE A 24 -9.92 -7.51 -9.74
N ALA A 25 -8.99 -7.86 -8.86
CA ALA A 25 -8.61 -7.01 -7.74
C ALA A 25 -8.02 -5.66 -8.18
N GLU A 26 -7.20 -5.64 -9.24
CA GLU A 26 -6.69 -4.41 -9.86
C GLU A 26 -7.84 -3.54 -10.39
N ASP A 27 -8.79 -4.13 -11.12
CA ASP A 27 -9.91 -3.41 -11.71
C ASP A 27 -10.84 -2.81 -10.62
N VAL A 28 -11.07 -3.55 -9.52
CA VAL A 28 -11.77 -3.04 -8.33
C VAL A 28 -11.03 -1.83 -7.75
N PHE A 29 -9.71 -1.93 -7.58
CA PHE A 29 -8.92 -0.83 -7.02
C PHE A 29 -8.98 0.43 -7.90
N LYS A 30 -8.78 0.25 -9.21
CA LYS A 30 -8.77 1.33 -10.19
C LYS A 30 -10.15 1.99 -10.33
N THR A 31 -11.23 1.22 -10.25
CA THR A 31 -12.59 1.72 -10.37
C THR A 31 -13.03 2.50 -9.13
N TRP A 32 -12.81 1.94 -7.94
CA TRP A 32 -13.36 2.51 -6.70
C TRP A 32 -12.42 3.47 -5.98
N PHE A 33 -11.10 3.38 -6.23
CA PHE A 33 -10.09 4.23 -5.61
C PHE A 33 -9.02 4.71 -6.62
N PRO A 34 -9.41 5.34 -7.75
CA PRO A 34 -8.48 5.71 -8.83
C PRO A 34 -7.33 6.62 -8.37
N GLN A 35 -7.58 7.49 -7.39
CA GLN A 35 -6.57 8.42 -6.89
C GLN A 35 -5.54 7.70 -6.01
N HIS A 36 -5.97 6.74 -5.18
CA HIS A 36 -5.05 5.86 -4.46
C HIS A 36 -4.28 4.96 -5.42
N TYR A 37 -4.94 4.40 -6.44
CA TYR A 37 -4.29 3.59 -7.47
C TYR A 37 -3.12 4.38 -8.09
N GLU A 38 -3.35 5.60 -8.55
CA GLU A 38 -2.30 6.44 -9.14
C GLU A 38 -1.22 6.84 -8.12
N TYR A 39 -1.62 7.14 -6.89
CA TYR A 39 -0.67 7.51 -5.83
C TYR A 39 0.29 6.37 -5.46
N TYR A 40 -0.21 5.14 -5.42
CA TYR A 40 0.57 3.93 -5.17
C TYR A 40 1.45 3.58 -6.38
N LYS A 41 0.88 3.65 -7.59
CA LYS A 41 1.61 3.41 -8.84
C LYS A 41 2.85 4.30 -8.95
N ARG A 42 2.67 5.62 -8.82
CA ARG A 42 3.78 6.59 -8.84
C ARG A 42 4.80 6.29 -7.77
N CYS A 43 4.35 5.93 -6.56
CA CYS A 43 5.26 5.57 -5.49
C CYS A 43 6.18 4.42 -5.87
N LEU A 44 5.64 3.33 -6.43
CA LEU A 44 6.44 2.18 -6.83
C LEU A 44 7.30 2.46 -8.05
N GLU A 45 6.82 3.24 -9.02
CA GLU A 45 7.59 3.64 -10.20
C GLU A 45 8.83 4.47 -9.81
N ASP A 46 8.67 5.48 -8.95
CA ASP A 46 9.78 6.32 -8.48
C ASP A 46 10.84 5.48 -7.74
N HIS A 47 10.44 4.49 -6.93
CA HIS A 47 11.41 3.61 -6.25
C HIS A 47 12.17 2.72 -7.23
N LEU A 48 11.50 2.21 -8.27
CA LEU A 48 12.15 1.40 -9.30
C LEU A 48 13.08 2.22 -10.19
N GLU A 49 12.72 3.47 -10.50
CA GLU A 49 13.60 4.39 -11.21
C GLU A 49 14.84 4.73 -10.39
N HIS A 50 14.66 5.06 -9.11
CA HIS A 50 15.77 5.30 -8.20
C HIS A 50 16.69 4.08 -8.04
N ASP A 51 16.13 2.87 -7.94
CA ASP A 51 16.91 1.63 -7.89
C ASP A 51 17.73 1.39 -9.17
N LYS A 52 17.23 1.77 -10.34
CA LYS A 52 18.01 1.71 -11.60
C LYS A 52 19.19 2.69 -11.60
N GLU A 53 19.04 3.85 -10.97
CA GLU A 53 20.07 4.89 -10.93
C GLU A 53 21.21 4.55 -9.96
N CYS A 54 20.89 4.01 -8.78
CA CYS A 54 21.87 3.84 -7.70
C CYS A 54 21.81 2.49 -6.95
N GLY A 55 20.89 1.60 -7.31
CA GLY A 55 20.75 0.28 -6.71
C GLY A 55 21.87 -0.68 -7.11
N ASP A 56 21.95 -1.82 -6.42
CA ASP A 56 22.85 -2.91 -6.79
C ASP A 56 22.20 -3.70 -7.94
N PRO A 57 22.77 -3.70 -9.16
CA PRO A 57 22.20 -4.43 -10.29
C PRO A 57 22.09 -5.94 -10.05
N LYS A 58 22.86 -6.49 -9.10
CA LYS A 58 22.79 -7.91 -8.71
C LYS A 58 21.60 -8.21 -7.79
N LYS A 59 20.98 -7.18 -7.21
CA LYS A 59 19.86 -7.27 -6.27
C LYS A 59 18.81 -6.22 -6.60
N PRO A 60 18.24 -6.23 -7.82
CA PRO A 60 17.28 -5.23 -8.23
C PRO A 60 16.04 -5.29 -7.34
N LEU A 61 15.45 -4.13 -7.08
CA LEU A 61 14.14 -4.05 -6.45
C LEU A 61 13.11 -4.73 -7.35
N ARG A 62 12.26 -5.57 -6.75
CA ARG A 62 11.22 -6.33 -7.47
C ARG A 62 9.84 -5.95 -6.93
N ARG A 63 8.85 -5.95 -7.82
CA ARG A 63 7.45 -5.92 -7.39
C ARG A 63 7.02 -7.33 -6.98
N PRO A 64 6.13 -7.47 -5.98
CA PRO A 64 5.57 -8.77 -5.63
C PRO A 64 4.77 -9.42 -6.77
N HIS A 65 4.10 -8.61 -7.61
CA HIS A 65 3.36 -9.06 -8.78
C HIS A 65 3.27 -7.95 -9.84
N PRO A 66 3.29 -8.25 -11.16
CA PRO A 66 3.32 -7.22 -12.22
C PRO A 66 2.15 -6.23 -12.19
N THR A 67 0.93 -6.72 -11.92
CA THR A 67 -0.29 -5.90 -11.88
C THR A 67 -0.58 -5.30 -10.51
N MET A 68 0.14 -5.71 -9.46
CA MET A 68 -0.20 -5.31 -8.10
C MET A 68 0.56 -4.05 -7.70
N LEU A 69 -0.18 -3.05 -7.22
CA LEU A 69 0.36 -1.75 -6.85
C LEU A 69 0.76 -1.64 -5.38
N PHE A 70 1.05 -2.76 -4.73
CA PHE A 70 1.56 -2.79 -3.36
C PHE A 70 3.04 -3.17 -3.34
N ALA A 71 3.80 -2.58 -2.42
CA ALA A 71 5.22 -2.89 -2.28
C ALA A 71 5.46 -4.27 -1.64
N ALA A 72 4.48 -4.78 -0.90
CA ALA A 72 4.50 -6.09 -0.27
C ALA A 72 3.18 -6.82 -0.52
N MET A 73 3.27 -8.15 -0.57
CA MET A 73 2.14 -9.04 -0.71
C MET A 73 2.40 -10.33 0.08
N GLU A 74 1.34 -10.91 0.61
CA GLU A 74 1.42 -12.14 1.40
C GLU A 74 0.27 -13.08 1.02
N VAL A 75 0.61 -14.33 0.72
CA VAL A 75 -0.32 -15.43 0.45
C VAL A 75 -0.42 -16.27 1.71
N ASN A 76 -1.55 -16.17 2.40
CA ASN A 76 -1.83 -16.90 3.63
C ASN A 76 -2.44 -18.26 3.29
N THR A 77 -1.64 -19.31 3.40
CA THR A 77 -1.95 -20.66 2.91
C THR A 77 -2.69 -21.55 3.93
N GLY A 78 -3.23 -21.00 5.02
CA GLY A 78 -4.16 -21.68 5.92
C GLY A 78 -3.60 -22.90 6.67
N PRO A 79 -4.42 -23.94 6.96
CA PRO A 79 -5.82 -24.13 6.54
C PRO A 79 -6.81 -23.21 7.26
N HIS A 80 -6.47 -22.70 8.43
CA HIS A 80 -7.30 -21.80 9.24
C HIS A 80 -6.65 -20.43 9.36
N THR A 81 -6.60 -19.68 8.25
CA THR A 81 -5.99 -18.34 8.24
C THR A 81 -6.74 -17.39 9.17
N GLY A 82 -6.20 -17.23 10.39
CA GLY A 82 -6.72 -16.38 11.44
C GLY A 82 -5.94 -15.07 11.54
N CYS A 83 -6.66 -13.96 11.68
CA CYS A 83 -6.11 -12.63 11.90
C CYS A 83 -6.55 -12.17 13.30
N LYS A 84 -5.60 -12.03 14.22
CA LYS A 84 -5.87 -11.50 15.57
C LYS A 84 -6.15 -9.99 15.50
N CYS A 85 -6.89 -9.48 16.49
CA CYS A 85 -7.19 -8.05 16.64
C CYS A 85 -5.92 -7.18 16.62
N HIS A 86 -5.74 -6.38 15.57
CA HIS A 86 -4.58 -5.49 15.43
C HIS A 86 -4.85 -4.32 14.46
N LYS A 87 -3.87 -3.43 14.32
CA LYS A 87 -3.76 -2.47 13.21
C LYS A 87 -2.41 -2.64 12.52
N ASP A 88 -2.38 -2.38 11.22
CA ASP A 88 -1.13 -2.33 10.46
C ASP A 88 -0.44 -0.98 10.63
N HIS A 89 0.03 -0.67 11.84
CA HIS A 89 0.56 0.66 12.19
C HIS A 89 1.73 1.15 11.31
N LYS A 90 2.40 0.25 10.58
CA LYS A 90 3.49 0.59 9.67
C LYS A 90 2.99 1.03 8.29
N ASN A 91 1.78 0.65 7.90
CA ASN A 91 1.20 1.03 6.62
C ASN A 91 0.87 2.52 6.57
N LEU A 92 0.72 3.05 5.36
CA LEU A 92 0.30 4.43 5.17
C LEU A 92 -1.06 4.66 5.82
N ALA A 93 -1.15 5.61 6.75
CA ALA A 93 -2.35 5.83 7.56
C ALA A 93 -3.61 6.12 6.71
N PHE A 94 -3.51 6.96 5.68
CA PHE A 94 -4.61 7.20 4.74
C PHE A 94 -4.57 6.28 3.51
N GLY A 95 -3.65 5.32 3.51
CA GLY A 95 -3.52 4.32 2.47
C GLY A 95 -4.56 3.22 2.60
N LEU A 96 -4.55 2.33 1.63
CA LEU A 96 -5.36 1.13 1.59
C LEU A 96 -4.45 -0.10 1.66
N CYS A 97 -4.94 -1.16 2.29
CA CYS A 97 -4.49 -2.51 2.03
C CYS A 97 -5.53 -3.22 1.15
N MET A 98 -5.12 -4.29 0.51
CA MET A 98 -5.98 -5.21 -0.21
C MET A 98 -6.07 -6.51 0.56
N LEU A 99 -7.26 -7.11 0.57
CA LEU A 99 -7.49 -8.45 1.06
C LEU A 99 -8.37 -9.19 0.04
N ILE A 100 -7.90 -10.34 -0.42
CA ILE A 100 -8.65 -11.28 -1.25
C ILE A 100 -8.95 -12.52 -0.41
N ILE A 101 -10.21 -12.89 -0.30
CA ILE A 101 -10.65 -14.03 0.51
C ILE A 101 -10.70 -15.29 -0.35
N LEU A 102 -10.20 -16.39 0.19
CA LEU A 102 -10.09 -17.67 -0.51
C LEU A 102 -10.41 -18.83 0.44
N GLY A 103 -10.64 -20.01 -0.13
CA GLY A 103 -10.90 -21.24 0.61
C GLY A 103 -12.33 -21.75 0.45
N MET A 104 -12.74 -22.64 1.34
CA MET A 104 -14.02 -23.31 1.35
C MET A 104 -14.56 -23.30 2.79
N PHE A 105 -15.44 -22.35 3.06
CA PHE A 105 -16.06 -22.12 4.37
C PHE A 105 -17.41 -21.40 4.19
N ASP A 106 -18.30 -21.53 5.17
CA ASP A 106 -19.55 -20.77 5.24
C ASP A 106 -19.29 -19.37 5.79
N HIS A 107 -19.11 -18.41 4.88
CA HIS A 107 -18.90 -16.99 5.18
C HIS A 107 -20.01 -16.33 6.01
N THR A 108 -21.19 -16.94 6.13
CA THR A 108 -22.28 -16.44 6.99
C THR A 108 -22.15 -16.92 8.43
N GLN A 109 -21.40 -18.01 8.66
CA GLN A 109 -21.22 -18.63 9.99
C GLN A 109 -19.83 -18.34 10.60
N GLY A 110 -18.82 -18.06 9.78
CA GLY A 110 -17.45 -17.81 10.24
C GLY A 110 -16.59 -17.05 9.22
N GLY A 111 -15.38 -16.68 9.62
CA GLY A 111 -14.40 -16.03 8.72
C GLY A 111 -14.67 -14.57 8.38
N GLN A 112 -15.73 -13.96 8.93
CA GLN A 112 -16.11 -12.56 8.72
C GLN A 112 -15.00 -11.60 9.17
N LEU A 113 -14.91 -10.45 8.51
CA LEU A 113 -14.00 -9.36 8.88
C LEU A 113 -14.69 -8.43 9.88
N VAL A 114 -14.06 -8.22 11.03
CA VAL A 114 -14.53 -7.27 12.05
C VAL A 114 -13.75 -5.97 11.92
N LEU A 115 -14.44 -4.84 11.77
CA LEU A 115 -13.86 -3.49 11.71
C LEU A 115 -14.35 -2.68 12.93
N HIS A 116 -13.51 -2.59 13.97
CA HIS A 116 -13.96 -2.17 15.30
C HIS A 116 -14.37 -0.70 15.37
N GLU A 117 -13.59 0.23 14.81
CA GLU A 117 -13.90 1.66 14.82
C GLU A 117 -15.16 1.99 13.99
N LEU A 118 -15.43 1.19 12.95
CA LEU A 118 -16.64 1.32 12.15
C LEU A 118 -17.85 0.64 12.79
N LYS A 119 -17.63 -0.24 13.79
CA LYS A 119 -18.65 -1.08 14.43
C LYS A 119 -19.41 -1.94 13.41
N VAL A 120 -18.69 -2.48 12.42
CA VAL A 120 -19.25 -3.34 11.37
C VAL A 120 -18.57 -4.70 11.39
N VAL A 121 -19.38 -5.73 11.14
CA VAL A 121 -18.92 -7.08 10.78
C VAL A 121 -19.32 -7.30 9.32
N ILE A 122 -18.34 -7.67 8.50
CA ILE A 122 -18.52 -7.85 7.06
C ILE A 122 -18.38 -9.33 6.72
N GLU A 123 -19.43 -9.91 6.15
CA GLU A 123 -19.38 -11.22 5.50
C GLU A 123 -18.59 -11.08 4.20
N LEU A 124 -17.53 -11.87 4.04
CA LEU A 124 -16.71 -11.91 2.84
C LEU A 124 -16.61 -13.37 2.37
N ALA A 125 -17.17 -13.65 1.20
CA ALA A 125 -17.14 -14.95 0.57
C ALA A 125 -15.78 -15.22 -0.11
N PRO A 126 -15.42 -16.50 -0.34
CA PRO A 126 -14.32 -16.83 -1.25
C PRO A 126 -14.49 -16.16 -2.62
N GLY A 127 -13.47 -15.44 -3.06
CA GLY A 127 -13.47 -14.61 -4.27
C GLY A 127 -13.66 -13.11 -4.02
N ASP A 128 -14.13 -12.72 -2.83
CA ASP A 128 -14.32 -11.30 -2.51
C ASP A 128 -12.99 -10.57 -2.35
N VAL A 129 -13.00 -9.31 -2.80
CA VAL A 129 -11.88 -8.37 -2.68
C VAL A 129 -12.34 -7.16 -1.88
N ILE A 130 -11.59 -6.82 -0.83
CA ILE A 130 -11.85 -5.61 -0.04
C ILE A 130 -10.60 -4.75 0.06
N PHE A 131 -10.81 -3.43 -0.01
CA PHE A 131 -9.80 -2.41 0.27
C PHE A 131 -10.22 -1.60 1.48
N PHE A 132 -9.33 -1.43 2.45
CA PHE A 132 -9.62 -0.63 3.64
C PHE A 132 -8.35 -0.04 4.27
N PRO A 133 -8.45 1.05 5.07
CA PRO A 133 -7.31 1.67 5.71
C PRO A 133 -6.89 0.91 6.98
N SER A 134 -6.18 -0.21 6.80
CA SER A 134 -5.80 -1.12 7.89
C SER A 134 -4.88 -0.52 8.96
N ALA A 135 -4.18 0.57 8.64
CA ALA A 135 -3.39 1.33 9.61
C ALA A 135 -4.24 2.13 10.61
N LEU A 136 -5.49 2.46 10.25
CA LEU A 136 -6.40 3.26 11.08
C LEU A 136 -7.45 2.42 11.78
N ILE A 137 -7.87 1.33 11.16
CA ILE A 137 -8.98 0.50 11.63
C ILE A 137 -8.42 -0.76 12.28
N THR A 138 -8.73 -0.93 13.57
CA THR A 138 -8.51 -2.19 14.28
C THR A 138 -9.37 -3.25 13.64
N HIS A 139 -8.76 -4.36 13.25
CA HIS A 139 -9.44 -5.41 12.53
C HIS A 139 -8.96 -6.81 12.93
N GLN A 140 -9.82 -7.79 12.68
CA GLN A 140 -9.59 -9.22 12.87
C GLN A 140 -10.54 -10.01 11.98
N ASN A 141 -10.29 -11.31 11.82
CA ASN A 141 -11.31 -12.22 11.29
C ASN A 141 -11.86 -13.14 12.39
N LEU A 142 -13.12 -13.55 12.23
CA LEU A 142 -13.73 -14.56 13.09
C LEU A 142 -13.21 -15.95 12.72
N PRO A 143 -13.13 -16.88 13.68
CA PRO A 143 -12.76 -18.27 13.38
C PRO A 143 -13.78 -18.91 12.43
N ILE A 144 -13.32 -19.91 11.70
CA ILE A 144 -14.14 -20.81 10.89
C ILE A 144 -14.26 -22.17 11.60
N LEU A 145 -15.15 -23.04 11.14
CA LEU A 145 -15.35 -24.37 11.73
C LEU A 145 -14.14 -25.29 11.45
N PRO A 146 -13.88 -26.31 12.29
CA PRO A 146 -12.69 -27.15 12.17
C PRO A 146 -12.54 -27.90 10.83
N HIS A 147 -13.64 -28.18 10.14
CA HIS A 147 -13.67 -28.89 8.85
C HIS A 147 -13.59 -27.97 7.64
N GLU A 148 -13.58 -26.65 7.85
CA GLU A 148 -13.52 -25.63 6.82
C GLU A 148 -12.08 -25.18 6.55
N PHE A 149 -11.88 -24.49 5.42
CA PHE A 149 -10.58 -23.97 5.00
C PHE A 149 -10.70 -22.50 4.60
N ARG A 150 -9.78 -21.66 5.08
CA ARG A 150 -9.72 -20.24 4.73
C ARG A 150 -8.28 -19.84 4.42
N TYR A 151 -8.12 -19.20 3.28
CA TYR A 151 -6.88 -18.63 2.75
C TYR A 151 -7.08 -17.15 2.46
N SER A 152 -6.01 -16.40 2.25
CA SER A 152 -6.14 -15.03 1.76
C SER A 152 -4.88 -14.50 1.11
N ILE A 153 -5.06 -13.62 0.12
CA ILE A 153 -3.96 -12.81 -0.43
C ILE A 153 -4.11 -11.40 0.13
N THR A 154 -3.03 -10.84 0.67
CA THR A 154 -3.02 -9.46 1.20
C THR A 154 -1.98 -8.63 0.49
N GLY A 155 -2.31 -7.37 0.19
CA GLY A 155 -1.39 -6.40 -0.41
C GLY A 155 -1.30 -5.15 0.45
N TYR A 156 -0.09 -4.68 0.71
CA TYR A 156 0.14 -3.50 1.54
C TYR A 156 1.44 -2.77 1.20
N THR A 157 1.50 -1.49 1.55
CA THR A 157 2.69 -0.65 1.37
C THR A 157 2.98 0.11 2.65
N ALA A 158 4.19 -0.09 3.17
CA ALA A 158 4.65 0.61 4.36
C ALA A 158 4.78 2.13 4.10
N SER A 159 4.41 2.92 5.11
CA SER A 159 4.38 4.39 5.05
C SER A 159 5.75 5.02 4.77
N ASN A 160 6.82 4.36 5.20
CA ASN A 160 8.20 4.82 5.02
C ASN A 160 8.63 4.86 3.55
N LEU A 161 8.06 4.04 2.67
CA LEU A 161 8.34 4.09 1.24
C LEU A 161 7.80 5.40 0.65
N PHE A 162 6.55 5.74 0.93
CA PHE A 162 5.99 7.05 0.54
C PHE A 162 6.79 8.21 1.13
N GLN A 163 7.19 8.10 2.39
CA GLN A 163 8.03 9.11 3.03
C GLN A 163 9.39 9.27 2.34
N LEU A 164 10.03 8.17 1.94
CA LEU A 164 11.32 8.20 1.26
C LEU A 164 11.19 8.87 -0.12
N ARG A 165 10.15 8.54 -0.88
CA ARG A 165 9.81 9.21 -2.14
C ARG A 165 9.55 10.70 -1.94
N ASP A 166 8.73 11.07 -0.96
CA ASP A 166 8.43 12.48 -0.65
C ASP A 166 9.69 13.25 -0.19
N GLN A 167 10.70 12.54 0.34
CA GLN A 167 12.03 13.06 0.67
C GLN A 167 12.98 13.11 -0.54
N ARG A 168 12.51 12.78 -1.74
CA ARG A 168 13.31 12.64 -2.97
C ARG A 168 14.49 11.69 -2.78
N PHE A 169 14.25 10.59 -2.06
CA PHE A 169 15.24 9.57 -1.73
C PHE A 169 16.45 10.07 -0.94
N HIS A 170 16.32 11.24 -0.29
CA HIS A 170 17.34 11.77 0.59
C HIS A 170 17.02 11.49 2.05
N SER A 171 18.02 11.09 2.83
CA SER A 171 17.93 11.14 4.29
C SER A 171 17.70 12.58 4.75
N LYS A 172 17.05 12.74 5.91
CA LYS A 172 16.90 14.07 6.55
C LYS A 172 18.24 14.79 6.74
N ALA A 173 19.33 14.04 6.94
CA ALA A 173 20.68 14.62 7.03
C ALA A 173 21.15 15.19 5.69
N GLN A 174 20.92 14.47 4.57
CA GLN A 174 21.20 14.96 3.23
C GLN A 174 20.35 16.19 2.89
N VAL A 175 19.04 16.16 3.18
CA VAL A 175 18.15 17.32 2.95
C VAL A 175 18.63 18.55 3.71
N ARG A 176 19.05 18.41 4.98
CA ARG A 176 19.65 19.53 5.75
C ARG A 176 20.94 20.07 5.12
N ARG A 177 21.75 19.24 4.47
CA ARG A 177 22.94 19.69 3.73
C ARG A 177 22.54 20.46 2.47
N LEU A 178 21.58 19.94 1.71
CA LEU A 178 21.02 20.62 0.53
C LEU A 178 20.45 22.00 0.88
N ILE A 179 19.71 22.12 1.99
CA ILE A 179 19.20 23.41 2.49
C ILE A 179 20.35 24.41 2.71
N LYS A 180 21.45 23.99 3.35
CA LYS A 180 22.60 24.87 3.61
C LYS A 180 23.25 25.31 2.30
N GLN A 181 23.44 24.38 1.36
CA GLN A 181 24.01 24.66 0.03
C GLN A 181 23.12 25.64 -0.75
N GLU A 182 21.81 25.43 -0.73
CA GLU A 182 20.87 26.25 -1.47
C GLU A 182 20.76 27.67 -0.91
N VAL A 183 20.80 27.82 0.42
CA VAL A 183 20.88 29.15 1.07
C VAL A 183 22.12 29.91 0.62
N GLU A 184 23.27 29.24 0.52
CA GLU A 184 24.50 29.88 0.04
C GLU A 184 24.43 30.20 -1.46
N ALA A 185 23.83 29.33 -2.27
CA ALA A 185 23.62 29.58 -3.69
C ALA A 185 22.71 30.80 -3.93
N ILE A 186 21.64 30.96 -3.15
CA ILE A 186 20.74 32.14 -3.19
C ILE A 186 21.51 33.41 -2.83
N ARG A 187 22.35 33.40 -1.79
CA ARG A 187 23.20 34.55 -1.42
C ARG A 187 24.15 34.96 -2.54
N LYS A 188 24.60 34.00 -3.35
CA LYS A 188 25.47 34.23 -4.52
C LYS A 188 24.68 34.55 -5.81
N GLY A 189 23.36 34.69 -5.75
CA GLY A 189 22.51 34.97 -6.91
C GLY A 189 22.34 33.81 -7.89
N LYS A 190 22.63 32.56 -7.47
CA LYS A 190 22.58 31.35 -8.31
C LYS A 190 21.57 30.29 -7.84
N GLY A 191 20.91 30.51 -6.71
CA GLY A 191 19.98 29.54 -6.13
C GLY A 191 18.52 29.80 -6.52
N ASN A 192 17.65 28.88 -6.11
CA ASN A 192 16.22 28.85 -6.35
C ASN A 192 15.45 28.88 -5.02
N GLN A 193 14.75 29.99 -4.79
CA GLN A 193 13.96 30.22 -3.58
C GLN A 193 12.86 29.17 -3.39
N HIS A 194 12.18 28.75 -4.47
CA HIS A 194 11.13 27.75 -4.41
C HIS A 194 11.68 26.38 -4.02
N TYR A 195 12.80 25.97 -4.61
CA TYR A 195 13.45 24.71 -4.26
C TYR A 195 13.89 24.68 -2.78
N LEU A 196 14.41 25.79 -2.26
CA LEU A 196 14.72 25.90 -0.83
C LEU A 196 13.48 25.71 0.06
N GLU A 197 12.33 26.26 -0.33
CA GLU A 197 11.07 26.10 0.39
C GLU A 197 10.60 24.64 0.38
N GLU A 198 10.69 23.95 -0.76
CA GLU A 198 10.38 22.52 -0.87
C GLU A 198 11.28 21.68 0.05
N LEU A 199 12.58 21.94 0.07
CA LEU A 199 13.52 21.21 0.94
C LEU A 199 13.22 21.44 2.42
N LYS A 200 12.84 22.66 2.81
CA LYS A 200 12.45 22.98 4.19
C LYS A 200 11.19 22.23 4.60
N LEU A 201 10.18 22.15 3.72
CA LEU A 201 8.95 21.39 3.96
C LEU A 201 9.20 19.90 4.24
N ILE A 202 10.30 19.33 3.73
CA ILE A 202 10.67 17.93 3.98
C ILE A 202 11.20 17.72 5.40
N VAL A 203 11.91 18.70 5.97
CA VAL A 203 12.53 18.60 7.31
C VAL A 203 11.68 19.22 8.42
N ASP A 204 10.73 20.10 8.07
CA ASP A 204 9.89 20.81 9.01
C ASP A 204 8.84 19.90 9.69
N SER A 205 8.46 20.31 10.91
CA SER A 205 7.81 19.50 11.95
C SER A 205 6.28 19.29 11.74
N PRO A 206 5.57 18.55 12.62
CA PRO A 206 4.18 18.05 12.47
C PRO A 206 3.08 19.03 12.04
N LYS A 207 3.27 20.35 12.13
CA LYS A 207 2.24 21.35 11.78
C LYS A 207 1.80 21.24 10.32
N ASP A 208 2.74 21.02 9.39
CA ASP A 208 2.40 20.76 7.98
C ASP A 208 2.09 19.28 7.72
N GLY A 209 2.49 18.38 8.64
CA GLY A 209 2.00 17.00 8.68
C GLY A 209 0.48 16.92 8.82
N MET A 210 -0.13 17.80 9.63
CA MET A 210 -1.60 17.91 9.72
C MET A 210 -2.25 18.43 8.44
N LYS A 211 -1.62 19.36 7.70
CA LYS A 211 -2.12 19.79 6.39
C LYS A 211 -2.01 18.69 5.36
N ARG A 212 -0.89 17.96 5.34
CA ARG A 212 -0.68 16.78 4.48
C ARG A 212 -1.76 15.74 4.76
N TRP A 213 -1.98 15.42 6.04
CA TRP A 213 -3.08 14.57 6.50
C TRP A 213 -4.47 15.06 6.05
N GLY A 214 -4.75 16.36 6.21
CA GLY A 214 -6.02 16.96 5.80
C GLY A 214 -6.27 16.87 4.30
N GLY A 215 -5.22 16.93 3.48
CA GLY A 215 -5.31 16.72 2.03
C GLY A 215 -5.52 15.26 1.63
N SER A 216 -4.98 14.32 2.41
CA SER A 216 -5.00 12.89 2.09
C SER A 216 -6.40 12.28 2.02
N TRP A 217 -7.37 12.79 2.79
CA TRP A 217 -8.76 12.33 2.71
C TRP A 217 -9.37 12.56 1.33
N LYS A 218 -8.86 13.54 0.57
CA LYS A 218 -9.34 13.82 -0.79
C LYS A 218 -9.02 12.70 -1.77
N LEU A 219 -8.08 11.80 -1.44
CA LEU A 219 -7.77 10.62 -2.25
C LEU A 219 -8.93 9.62 -2.28
N PHE A 220 -9.74 9.58 -1.21
CA PHE A 220 -10.92 8.72 -1.19
C PHE A 220 -11.98 9.28 -2.12
N SER A 221 -12.47 8.43 -3.04
CA SER A 221 -13.52 8.82 -3.96
C SER A 221 -14.83 9.08 -3.23
N THR A 222 -15.51 10.17 -3.60
CA THR A 222 -16.88 10.41 -3.16
C THR A 222 -17.85 9.62 -4.03
N ILE A 223 -19.03 9.30 -3.50
CA ILE A 223 -20.10 8.65 -4.27
C ILE A 223 -20.43 9.45 -5.53
N GLU A 224 -20.41 10.79 -5.45
CA GLU A 224 -20.66 11.66 -6.59
C GLU A 224 -19.59 11.53 -7.68
N GLN A 225 -18.30 11.45 -7.30
CA GLN A 225 -17.21 11.24 -8.26
C GLN A 225 -17.37 9.91 -8.99
N LEU A 226 -17.71 8.84 -8.26
CA LEU A 226 -17.88 7.50 -8.82
C LEU A 226 -19.09 7.39 -9.76
N ARG A 227 -20.18 8.13 -9.48
CA ARG A 227 -21.36 8.17 -10.35
C ARG A 227 -21.14 8.89 -11.68
N ARG A 228 -20.18 9.82 -11.74
CA ARG A 228 -19.86 10.60 -12.95
C ARG A 228 -18.87 9.89 -13.87
N SER A 229 -18.18 8.86 -13.37
CA SER A 229 -17.18 8.09 -14.11
C SER A 229 -17.72 6.79 -14.73
N GLN A 230 -19.00 6.50 -14.52
CA GLN A 230 -19.75 5.40 -15.16
C GLN A 230 -20.57 5.94 -16.32
#